data_AF-A0A957AJ49-F1
#
_entry.id   AF-A0A957AJ49-F1
#
_cell.length_a   1.000
_cell.length_b   1.000
_cell.length_c   1.000
_cell.angle_alpha   90.00
_cell.angle_beta   90.00
_cell.angle_gamma   90.00
#
_symmetry.space_group_name_H-M   'P 1'
#
loop_
_entity.id
_entity.type
_entity.pdbx_description
1 polymer ?
#
loop_
_entity_poly.entity_id
_entity_poly.type
_entity_poly.pdbx_seq_one_letter_code
_entity_poly.pdbx_strand_id
1 'polypeptide(L)'
;MTVQARVQSGRISRRQALAVVAALALVFRAGARGSARQALVEGSLLVRGQAELPGGEMAWRGVQDVAEVGDDAGYQRRALGFTVNSGIFTDLLLTDEVTGSAYRLAPGEAAFVAEGTMQRRESLGNSPEQYLRLALAPADMASDAGGDRLVYAGPAFAAPAG
;
A
#
# COMPACT_ATOMS: atom_id res chain seq x y z
N MET A 1 13.16 -52.35 -29.71
CA MET A 1 13.69 -51.21 -30.48
C MET A 1 14.01 -50.11 -29.49
N THR A 2 15.28 -49.87 -29.21
CA THR A 2 15.76 -49.02 -28.11
C THR A 2 16.44 -47.79 -28.72
N VAL A 3 15.91 -46.59 -28.47
CA VAL A 3 16.46 -45.32 -28.97
C VAL A 3 17.44 -44.78 -27.93
N GLN A 4 18.73 -44.71 -28.27
CA GLN A 4 19.75 -44.03 -27.46
C GLN A 4 19.70 -42.52 -27.70
N ALA A 5 19.45 -41.74 -26.64
CA ALA A 5 19.62 -40.29 -26.64
C ALA A 5 21.10 -39.92 -26.43
N ARG A 6 21.68 -39.25 -27.42
CA ARG A 6 23.06 -38.77 -27.41
C ARG A 6 23.13 -37.42 -26.67
N VAL A 7 23.68 -37.41 -25.46
CA VAL A 7 23.95 -36.16 -24.72
C VAL A 7 25.17 -35.48 -25.35
N GLN A 8 24.96 -34.36 -26.03
CA GLN A 8 26.04 -33.48 -26.50
C GLN A 8 26.48 -32.55 -25.37
N SER A 9 27.65 -32.84 -24.79
CA SER A 9 28.31 -32.01 -23.80
C SER A 9 29.11 -30.88 -24.47
N GLY A 10 28.48 -29.70 -24.59
CA GLY A 10 29.13 -28.47 -25.07
C GLY A 10 30.12 -27.93 -24.03
N ARG A 11 31.42 -28.04 -24.30
CA ARG A 11 32.48 -27.42 -23.48
C ARG A 11 32.51 -25.91 -23.73
N ILE A 12 32.04 -25.14 -22.76
CA ILE A 12 32.12 -23.67 -22.77
C ILE A 12 33.60 -23.28 -22.57
N SER A 13 34.16 -22.51 -23.50
CA SER A 13 35.56 -22.07 -23.42
C SER A 13 35.73 -20.98 -22.35
N ARG A 14 36.89 -20.96 -21.65
CA ARG A 14 37.21 -19.96 -20.61
C ARG A 14 37.08 -18.50 -21.06
N ARG A 15 37.13 -18.22 -22.37
CA ARG A 15 36.93 -16.88 -22.94
C ARG A 15 35.46 -16.44 -22.95
N GLN A 16 34.51 -17.37 -22.98
CA GLN A 16 33.07 -17.08 -22.89
C GLN A 16 32.61 -16.86 -21.45
N ALA A 17 33.31 -17.41 -20.45
CA ALA A 17 32.99 -17.21 -19.04
C ALA A 17 33.27 -15.78 -18.55
N LEU A 18 34.30 -15.10 -19.09
CA LEU A 18 34.64 -13.73 -18.68
C LEU A 18 33.66 -12.67 -19.21
N ALA A 19 33.04 -12.90 -20.38
CA ALA A 19 32.05 -11.97 -20.93
C ALA A 19 30.75 -11.92 -20.11
N VAL A 20 30.35 -13.06 -19.52
CA VAL A 20 29.12 -13.14 -18.72
C VAL A 20 29.27 -12.46 -17.36
N VAL A 21 30.45 -12.54 -16.73
CA VAL A 21 30.70 -11.87 -15.43
C VAL A 21 30.79 -10.34 -15.59
N ALA A 22 31.37 -9.85 -16.69
CA ALA A 22 31.42 -8.42 -16.97
C ALA A 22 30.03 -7.83 -17.28
N ALA A 23 29.15 -8.59 -17.96
CA ALA A 23 27.78 -8.17 -18.22
C ALA A 23 26.91 -8.15 -16.94
N LEU A 24 27.14 -9.08 -15.99
CA LEU A 24 26.39 -9.09 -14.71
C LEU A 24 26.84 -7.98 -13.74
N ALA A 25 28.12 -7.60 -13.76
CA ALA A 25 28.65 -6.55 -12.89
C ALA A 25 28.16 -5.14 -13.27
N LEU A 26 27.70 -4.93 -14.50
CA LEU A 26 27.20 -3.62 -14.95
C LEU A 26 25.74 -3.36 -14.55
N VAL A 27 24.95 -4.39 -14.26
CA VAL A 27 23.54 -4.24 -13.84
C VAL A 27 23.43 -3.79 -12.39
N PHE A 28 24.40 -4.15 -11.52
CA PHE A 28 24.31 -3.87 -10.08
C PHE A 28 24.82 -2.49 -9.64
N ARG A 29 25.40 -1.66 -10.52
CA ARG A 29 25.92 -0.33 -10.16
C ARG A 29 25.01 0.86 -10.49
N ALA A 30 23.80 0.62 -10.99
CA ALA A 30 22.80 1.66 -11.24
C ALA A 30 21.75 1.80 -10.14
N GLY A 31 22.01 1.28 -8.92
CA GLY A 31 21.20 1.55 -7.72
C GLY A 31 21.48 2.92 -7.10
N ALA A 32 21.71 3.95 -7.92
CA ALA A 32 21.81 5.32 -7.46
C ALA A 32 20.39 5.87 -7.31
N ARG A 33 19.90 5.92 -6.06
CA ARG A 33 18.86 6.81 -5.52
C ARG A 33 18.11 7.64 -6.58
N GLY A 34 17.28 6.98 -7.37
CA GLY A 34 16.21 7.64 -8.07
C GLY A 34 15.10 7.81 -7.04
N SER A 35 14.87 9.03 -6.58
CA SER A 35 13.53 9.39 -6.14
C SER A 35 12.63 9.04 -7.33
N ALA A 36 11.93 7.91 -7.25
CA ALA A 36 10.94 7.56 -8.22
C ALA A 36 9.88 8.67 -8.15
N ARG A 37 10.02 9.68 -9.00
CA ARG A 37 8.92 10.56 -9.35
C ARG A 37 7.99 9.66 -10.16
N GLN A 38 7.15 8.90 -9.46
CA GLN A 38 5.93 8.40 -10.06
C GLN A 38 5.26 9.61 -10.68
N ALA A 39 5.02 9.55 -11.99
CA ALA A 39 4.09 10.48 -12.59
C ALA A 39 2.81 10.37 -11.77
N LEU A 40 2.34 11.49 -11.23
CA LEU A 40 1.00 11.56 -10.67
C LEU A 40 0.07 11.14 -11.81
N VAL A 41 -0.47 9.93 -11.72
CA VAL A 41 -1.61 9.56 -12.54
C VAL A 41 -2.70 10.55 -12.16
N GLU A 42 -3.27 11.24 -13.15
CA GLU A 42 -4.41 12.11 -12.93
C GLU A 42 -5.59 11.27 -12.43
N GLY A 43 -5.68 11.11 -11.11
CA GLY A 43 -6.85 10.58 -10.43
C GLY A 43 -7.74 11.74 -10.03
N SER A 44 -9.01 11.70 -10.42
CA SER A 44 -10.00 12.65 -9.91
C SER A 44 -10.34 12.28 -8.46
N LEU A 45 -9.86 13.08 -7.50
CA LEU A 45 -10.20 12.93 -6.09
C LEU A 45 -11.59 13.52 -5.81
N LEU A 46 -12.62 12.67 -5.76
CA LEU A 46 -13.95 13.04 -5.27
C LEU A 46 -14.04 12.76 -3.76
N VAL A 47 -13.49 13.65 -2.94
CA VAL A 47 -13.69 13.58 -1.48
C VAL A 47 -14.79 14.55 -1.08
N ARG A 48 -15.91 14.00 -0.58
CA ARG A 48 -16.89 14.76 0.22
C ARG A 48 -16.85 14.21 1.64
N GLY A 49 -16.57 15.08 2.59
CA GLY A 49 -16.58 14.75 4.01
C GLY A 49 -16.33 16.02 4.83
N GLN A 50 -16.98 16.09 5.98
CA GLN A 50 -16.66 17.05 7.03
C GLN A 50 -16.25 16.23 8.26
N ALA A 51 -15.23 16.68 8.96
CA ALA A 51 -14.87 16.12 10.25
C ALA A 51 -14.27 17.22 11.12
N GLU A 52 -14.49 17.05 12.42
CA GLU A 52 -13.87 17.89 13.44
C GLU A 52 -12.43 17.42 13.64
N LEU A 53 -11.49 18.36 13.61
CA LEU A 53 -10.11 18.09 13.97
C LEU A 53 -10.00 18.01 15.49
N PRO A 54 -9.33 16.97 16.04
CA PRO A 54 -9.20 16.78 17.50
C PRO A 54 -8.36 17.86 18.20
N GLY A 55 -7.68 18.73 17.43
CA GLY A 55 -6.78 19.77 17.94
C GLY A 55 -5.51 19.23 18.62
N GLY A 56 -4.57 20.12 18.94
CA GLY A 56 -3.33 19.76 19.66
C GLY A 56 -2.17 19.39 18.75
N GLU A 57 -1.13 18.76 19.31
CA GLU A 57 0.01 18.27 18.52
C GLU A 57 -0.33 16.95 17.82
N MET A 58 -0.42 17.04 16.50
CA MET A 58 -0.78 15.93 15.62
C MET A 58 0.37 15.63 14.66
N ALA A 59 0.33 14.47 14.03
CA ALA A 59 1.21 14.09 12.95
C ALA A 59 0.48 13.21 11.94
N TRP A 60 0.96 13.21 10.70
CA TRP A 60 0.51 12.25 9.70
C TRP A 60 1.20 10.92 9.92
N ARG A 61 0.42 9.84 9.91
CA ARG A 61 0.90 8.47 9.98
C ARG A 61 0.45 7.70 8.75
N GLY A 62 1.41 7.12 8.04
CA GLY A 62 1.17 6.21 6.93
C GLY A 62 1.40 4.76 7.37
N VAL A 63 0.41 3.91 7.16
CA VAL A 63 0.47 2.47 7.47
C VAL A 63 0.02 1.68 6.25
N GLN A 64 0.72 0.60 5.94
CA GLN A 64 0.29 -0.40 4.98
C GLN A 64 -0.49 -1.49 5.73
N ASP A 65 -1.74 -1.69 5.33
CA ASP A 65 -2.69 -2.63 5.93
C ASP A 65 -3.20 -3.58 4.84
N VAL A 66 -3.94 -4.63 5.23
CA VAL A 66 -4.45 -5.68 4.36
C VAL A 66 -5.98 -5.69 4.41
N ALA A 67 -6.60 -5.64 3.24
CA ALA A 67 -8.03 -5.88 3.08
C ALA A 67 -8.21 -7.38 2.81
N GLU A 68 -8.79 -8.08 3.78
CA GLU A 68 -9.12 -9.50 3.65
C GLU A 68 -10.29 -9.71 2.68
N VAL A 69 -10.55 -10.96 2.29
CA VAL A 69 -11.59 -11.32 1.31
C VAL A 69 -12.87 -11.74 2.04
N GLY A 70 -14.03 -11.29 1.57
CA GLY A 70 -15.33 -11.79 2.02
C GLY A 70 -15.52 -11.69 3.54
N ASP A 71 -15.93 -12.80 4.15
CA ASP A 71 -16.29 -12.88 5.56
C ASP A 71 -15.07 -12.80 6.52
N ASP A 72 -13.84 -12.94 6.00
CA ASP A 72 -12.63 -12.74 6.80
C ASP A 72 -12.36 -11.25 7.08
N ALA A 73 -12.96 -10.35 6.29
CA ALA A 73 -12.87 -8.92 6.52
C ALA A 73 -13.71 -8.50 7.74
N GLY A 74 -13.03 -8.13 8.84
CA GLY A 74 -13.68 -7.63 10.06
C GLY A 74 -13.99 -6.13 10.04
N TYR A 75 -15.00 -5.73 10.80
CA TYR A 75 -15.20 -4.32 11.17
C TYR A 75 -14.14 -3.88 12.18
N GLN A 76 -13.56 -2.71 11.96
CA GLN A 76 -12.57 -2.12 12.87
C GLN A 76 -12.81 -0.62 13.00
N ARG A 77 -12.45 -0.08 14.16
CA ARG A 77 -12.45 1.37 14.40
C ARG A 77 -11.33 2.01 13.59
N ARG A 78 -11.66 3.06 12.84
CA ARG A 78 -10.72 3.77 11.98
C ARG A 78 -10.46 5.18 12.51
N ALA A 79 -9.19 5.59 12.44
CA ALA A 79 -8.78 6.95 12.72
C ALA A 79 -9.15 7.88 11.55
N LEU A 80 -9.29 9.16 11.87
CA LEU A 80 -9.49 10.23 10.91
C LEU A 80 -8.39 10.23 9.83
N GLY A 81 -8.80 10.34 8.58
CA GLY A 81 -7.87 10.51 7.46
C GLY A 81 -8.38 9.87 6.18
N PHE A 82 -7.53 9.07 5.53
CA PHE A 82 -7.78 8.52 4.21
C PHE A 82 -7.40 7.05 4.11
N THR A 83 -8.22 6.31 3.37
CA THR A 83 -7.86 5.01 2.80
C THR A 83 -7.46 5.22 1.36
N VAL A 84 -6.33 4.69 0.94
CA VAL A 84 -5.84 4.75 -0.44
C VAL A 84 -5.71 3.33 -0.96
N ASN A 85 -6.41 3.01 -2.03
CA ASN A 85 -6.21 1.73 -2.71
C ASN A 85 -4.91 1.83 -3.52
N SER A 86 -3.80 1.38 -2.92
CA SER A 86 -2.49 1.34 -3.56
C SER A 86 -2.27 0.12 -4.47
N GLY A 87 -3.28 -0.76 -4.57
CA GLY A 87 -3.28 -1.89 -5.49
C GLY A 87 -3.30 -1.42 -6.95
N ILE A 88 -3.11 -2.37 -7.87
CA ILE A 88 -3.06 -2.08 -9.32
C ILE A 88 -4.32 -2.59 -10.04
N PHE A 89 -4.88 -3.72 -9.59
CA PHE A 89 -5.94 -4.42 -10.32
C PHE A 89 -7.19 -4.69 -9.48
N THR A 90 -7.05 -4.68 -8.16
CA THR A 90 -8.11 -5.12 -7.24
C THR A 90 -8.77 -3.91 -6.62
N ASP A 91 -10.09 -3.84 -6.74
CA ASP A 91 -10.89 -2.86 -6.03
C ASP A 91 -11.12 -3.27 -4.58
N LEU A 92 -11.31 -2.27 -3.72
CA LEU A 92 -11.72 -2.48 -2.33
C LEU A 92 -13.21 -2.13 -2.18
N LEU A 93 -13.88 -2.82 -1.27
CA LEU A 93 -15.21 -2.44 -0.79
C LEU A 93 -15.08 -1.91 0.63
N LEU A 94 -15.49 -0.66 0.84
CA LEU A 94 -15.49 -0.02 2.14
C LEU A 94 -16.94 0.05 2.63
N THR A 95 -17.24 -0.66 3.71
CA THR A 95 -18.59 -0.75 4.29
C THR A 95 -18.60 -0.12 5.66
N ASP A 96 -19.45 0.88 5.85
CA ASP A 96 -19.71 1.51 7.14
C ASP A 96 -20.69 0.67 7.96
N GLU A 97 -20.34 0.36 9.21
CA GLU A 97 -21.13 -0.53 10.07
C GLU A 97 -22.49 0.08 10.44
N VAL A 98 -22.50 1.39 10.71
CA VAL A 98 -23.68 2.08 11.28
C VAL A 98 -24.76 2.27 10.22
N THR A 99 -24.36 2.71 9.03
CA THR A 99 -25.28 3.04 7.94
C THR A 99 -25.50 1.87 6.98
N GLY A 100 -24.61 0.87 6.99
CA GLY A 100 -24.55 -0.17 5.97
C GLY A 100 -24.15 0.35 4.59
N SER A 101 -23.78 1.63 4.48
CA SER A 101 -23.37 2.23 3.20
C SER A 101 -22.07 1.58 2.75
N ALA A 102 -22.04 1.17 1.49
CA ALA A 102 -20.86 0.58 0.89
C ALA A 102 -20.48 1.35 -0.37
N TYR A 103 -19.18 1.58 -0.55
CA TYR A 103 -18.65 2.16 -1.77
C TYR A 103 -17.42 1.40 -2.23
N ARG A 104 -17.32 1.27 -3.55
CA ARG A 104 -16.19 0.67 -4.23
C ARG A 104 -15.07 1.70 -4.36
N LEU A 105 -13.85 1.30 -4.04
CA LEU A 105 -12.65 2.11 -4.14
C LEU A 105 -11.68 1.46 -5.14
N ALA A 106 -11.60 2.04 -6.33
CA ALA A 106 -10.77 1.51 -7.40
C ALA A 106 -9.27 1.74 -7.14
N PRO A 107 -8.38 0.99 -7.80
CA PRO A 107 -6.94 1.24 -7.79
C PRO A 107 -6.58 2.72 -8.01
N GLY A 108 -5.75 3.28 -7.14
CA GLY A 108 -5.33 4.69 -7.18
C GLY A 108 -6.32 5.68 -6.58
N GLU A 109 -7.52 5.24 -6.19
CA GLU A 109 -8.48 6.11 -5.52
C GLU A 109 -8.22 6.20 -4.01
N ALA A 110 -8.71 7.30 -3.43
CA ALA A 110 -8.69 7.53 -2.00
C ALA A 110 -10.08 7.88 -1.48
N ALA A 111 -10.40 7.40 -0.28
CA ALA A 111 -11.63 7.72 0.42
C ALA A 111 -11.35 8.29 1.80
N PHE A 112 -12.10 9.33 2.14
CA PHE A 112 -12.07 9.94 3.45
C PHE A 112 -12.69 9.01 4.51
N VAL A 113 -12.14 9.06 5.72
CA VAL A 113 -12.57 8.28 6.86
C VAL A 113 -12.68 9.24 8.05
N ALA A 114 -13.87 9.36 8.62
CA ALA A 114 -14.09 10.19 9.80
C ALA A 114 -13.52 9.50 11.05
N GLU A 115 -13.19 10.30 12.07
CA GLU A 115 -12.69 9.79 13.35
C GLU A 115 -13.66 8.79 13.96
N GLY A 116 -13.11 7.66 14.43
CA GLY A 116 -13.88 6.64 15.14
C GLY A 116 -14.85 5.82 14.28
N THR A 117 -14.87 6.01 12.95
CA THR A 117 -15.74 5.25 12.04
C THR A 117 -15.50 3.75 12.19
N MET A 118 -16.55 2.97 12.37
CA MET A 118 -16.48 1.51 12.30
C MET A 118 -16.64 1.07 10.85
N GLN A 119 -15.57 0.56 10.25
CA GLN A 119 -15.54 0.26 8.83
C GLN A 119 -14.89 -1.09 8.54
N ARG A 120 -15.58 -1.92 7.75
CA ARG A 120 -15.04 -3.11 7.12
C ARG A 120 -14.41 -2.73 5.78
N ARG A 121 -13.23 -3.27 5.51
CA ARG A 121 -12.53 -3.08 4.24
C ARG A 121 -12.20 -4.44 3.66
N GLU A 122 -12.71 -4.67 2.47
CA GLU A 122 -12.71 -5.98 1.84
C GLU A 122 -12.05 -5.88 0.47
N SER A 123 -11.20 -6.85 0.15
CA SER A 123 -10.70 -7.04 -1.22
C SER A 123 -11.81 -7.67 -2.06
N LEU A 124 -12.15 -7.04 -3.19
CA LEU A 124 -13.10 -7.62 -4.17
C LEU A 124 -12.43 -8.63 -5.12
N GLY A 125 -11.17 -8.98 -4.87
CA GLY A 125 -10.45 -10.05 -5.55
C GLY A 125 -10.61 -11.40 -4.87
N ASN A 126 -9.83 -12.38 -5.31
CA ASN A 126 -9.78 -13.73 -4.73
C ASN A 126 -8.64 -13.90 -3.71
N SER A 127 -7.96 -12.82 -3.35
CA SER A 127 -6.85 -12.80 -2.40
C SER A 127 -6.85 -11.49 -1.60
N PRO A 128 -6.27 -11.49 -0.39
CA PRO A 128 -6.08 -10.27 0.37
C PRO A 128 -5.28 -9.23 -0.42
N GLU A 129 -5.66 -7.96 -0.31
CA GLU A 129 -5.05 -6.85 -1.06
C GLU A 129 -4.43 -5.83 -0.10
N GLN A 130 -3.21 -5.39 -0.38
CA GLN A 130 -2.55 -4.35 0.41
C GLN A 130 -3.05 -2.97 0.02
N TYR A 131 -3.29 -2.14 1.02
CA TYR A 131 -3.72 -0.77 0.82
C TYR A 131 -3.03 0.17 1.83
N LEU A 132 -3.11 1.48 1.57
CA LEU A 132 -2.52 2.48 2.44
C LEU A 132 -3.57 3.15 3.32
N ARG A 133 -3.23 3.33 4.59
CA ARG A 133 -3.94 4.19 5.55
C ARG A 133 -3.10 5.41 5.83
N LEU A 134 -3.65 6.58 5.54
CA LEU A 134 -3.09 7.87 5.94
C LEU A 134 -3.95 8.40 7.08
N ALA A 135 -3.49 8.24 8.31
CA ALA A 135 -4.21 8.67 9.50
C ALA A 135 -3.62 9.97 10.06
N LEU A 136 -4.50 10.85 10.53
CA LEU A 136 -4.14 11.90 11.45
C LEU A 136 -4.09 11.29 12.85
N ALA A 137 -2.93 11.31 13.49
CA ALA A 137 -2.73 10.71 14.81
C ALA A 137 -2.11 11.75 15.77
N PRO A 138 -2.29 11.60 17.09
CA PRO A 138 -1.49 12.30 18.08
C PRO A 138 0.01 12.13 17.77
N ALA A 139 0.79 13.20 17.91
CA ALA A 139 2.20 13.21 17.49
C ALA A 139 3.04 12.12 18.19
N ASP A 140 2.75 11.82 19.46
CA ASP A 140 3.39 10.78 20.25
C ASP A 140 3.03 9.34 19.80
N MET A 141 1.94 9.18 19.06
CA MET A 141 1.44 7.90 18.53
C MET A 141 1.75 7.73 17.02
N ALA A 142 2.41 8.69 16.39
CA ALA A 142 2.66 8.70 14.94
C ALA A 142 3.50 7.52 14.44
N SER A 143 4.33 6.93 15.30
CA SER A 143 5.16 5.76 15.01
C SER A 143 4.52 4.42 15.37
N ASP A 144 3.35 4.43 16.02
CA ASP A 144 2.62 3.21 16.34
C ASP A 144 1.74 2.78 15.16
N ALA A 145 2.03 1.62 14.56
CA ALA A 145 1.25 1.08 13.45
C ALA A 145 0.13 0.13 13.88
N GLY A 146 -0.05 -0.14 15.18
CA GLY A 146 -1.12 -0.99 15.69
C GLY A 146 -1.01 -2.45 15.23
N GLY A 147 0.21 -2.95 15.01
CA GLY A 147 0.48 -4.31 14.52
C GLY A 147 0.71 -4.42 13.01
N ASP A 148 0.37 -3.38 12.25
CA ASP A 148 0.59 -3.31 10.81
C ASP A 148 1.99 -2.76 10.46
N ARG A 149 2.26 -2.62 9.17
CA ARG A 149 3.53 -2.07 8.69
C ARG A 149 3.48 -0.55 8.65
N LEU A 150 4.25 0.10 9.52
CA LEU A 150 4.54 1.53 9.41
C LEU A 150 5.30 1.82 8.10
N VAL A 151 4.79 2.76 7.30
CA VAL A 151 5.48 3.24 6.10
C VAL A 151 5.95 4.69 6.23
N TYR A 152 5.28 5.48 7.08
CA TYR A 152 5.62 6.88 7.30
C TYR A 152 5.18 7.34 8.68
N ALA A 153 6.06 8.04 9.39
CA ALA A 153 5.74 8.83 10.57
C ALA A 153 6.18 10.28 10.31
N GLY A 154 5.22 11.18 10.24
CA GLY A 154 5.44 12.58 9.92
C GLY A 154 5.96 13.40 11.10
N PRO A 155 6.49 14.60 10.84
CA PRO A 155 6.80 15.54 11.90
C PRO A 155 5.52 15.99 12.62
N ALA A 156 5.66 16.35 13.89
CA ALA A 156 4.60 16.96 14.67
C ALA A 156 4.22 18.34 14.12
N PHE A 157 2.93 18.67 14.20
CA PHE A 157 2.40 19.99 13.90
C PHE A 157 1.21 20.31 14.80
N ALA A 158 1.00 21.59 15.10
CA ALA A 158 -0.17 22.04 15.85
C ALA A 158 -1.39 22.07 14.93
N ALA A 159 -2.39 21.25 15.23
CA ALA A 159 -3.69 21.27 14.56
C ALA A 159 -4.67 22.19 15.32
N PRO A 160 -5.44 23.03 14.62
CA PRO A 160 -6.57 23.72 15.24
C PRO A 160 -7.62 22.69 15.65
N ALA A 161 -8.36 22.98 16.71
CA ALA A 161 -9.55 22.22 17.06
C ALA A 161 -10.75 22.74 16.24
N GLY A 162 -11.64 21.82 15.84
CA GLY A 162 -12.91 22.14 15.16
C GLY A 162 -13.09 21.49 13.80
#